data_AF-A0A2T2R8T9-F1
#
_entry.id   AF-A0A2T2R8T9-F1
#
_cell.length_a   1.000
_cell.length_b   1.000
_cell.length_c   1.000
_cell.angle_alpha   90.00
_cell.angle_beta   90.00
_cell.angle_gamma   90.00
#
_symmetry.space_group_name_H-M   'P 1'
#
loop_
_entity.id
_entity.type
_entity.pdbx_description
1 polymer ?
#
loop_
_entity_poly.entity_id
_entity_poly.type
_entity_poly.pdbx_seq_one_letter_code
_entity_poly.pdbx_strand_id
1 'polypeptide(L)'
;MGTKSSPTYQVEINRQKAAQAAGNYELSDLPGGLAQPDAAARLGKAPEQDKVLAGGRSLSAVAKLSPRAGMAVYGRPESRWATAYYRRVGGSASMVELLSYARQLIGMDPEGNLAVCLCGHAGQGPCIPLWAPRSELSLTVQPNDLVLRFDTVCEP
;
A
#
# COMPACT_ATOMS: atom_id res chain seq x y z
N MET A 1 -32.35 -15.53 -0.07
CA MET A 1 -31.36 -14.50 -0.45
C MET A 1 -29.99 -15.04 -0.10
N GLY A 2 -29.25 -15.53 -1.10
CA GLY A 2 -27.88 -15.97 -0.88
C GLY A 2 -26.99 -14.75 -0.71
N THR A 3 -26.31 -14.64 0.44
CA THR A 3 -25.24 -13.66 0.64
C THR A 3 -24.12 -14.00 -0.35
N LYS A 4 -24.10 -13.34 -1.52
CA LYS A 4 -22.91 -13.36 -2.38
C LYS A 4 -21.79 -12.77 -1.55
N SER A 5 -20.89 -13.64 -1.07
CA SER A 5 -19.60 -13.27 -0.49
C SER A 5 -19.02 -12.16 -1.36
N SER A 6 -18.84 -10.96 -0.80
CA SER A 6 -18.17 -9.87 -1.51
C SER A 6 -16.85 -10.39 -2.07
N PRO A 7 -16.53 -10.12 -3.35
CA PRO A 7 -15.33 -10.68 -3.96
C PRO A 7 -14.11 -10.11 -3.24
N THR A 8 -13.45 -10.94 -2.42
CA THR A 8 -12.17 -10.58 -1.81
C THR A 8 -11.04 -11.18 -2.62
N TYR A 9 -9.92 -10.48 -2.68
CA TYR A 9 -8.72 -10.95 -3.36
C TYR A 9 -7.54 -10.98 -2.39
N GLN A 10 -6.87 -12.12 -2.34
CA GLN A 10 -5.61 -12.26 -1.62
C GLN A 10 -4.49 -11.83 -2.55
N VAL A 11 -3.86 -10.71 -2.25
CA VAL A 11 -2.69 -10.25 -3.00
C VAL A 11 -1.50 -11.14 -2.64
N GLU A 12 -0.85 -11.71 -3.65
CA GLU A 12 0.39 -12.46 -3.48
C GLU A 12 1.53 -11.52 -3.07
N ILE A 13 2.45 -11.95 -2.21
CA ILE A 13 3.54 -11.12 -1.70
C ILE A 13 4.87 -11.66 -2.22
N ASN A 14 5.51 -10.90 -3.11
CA ASN A 14 6.79 -11.22 -3.70
C ASN A 14 7.91 -10.43 -3.01
N ARG A 15 8.79 -11.14 -2.29
CA ARG A 15 9.89 -10.52 -1.54
C ARG A 15 11.12 -10.37 -2.41
N GLN A 16 11.56 -9.13 -2.57
CA GLN A 16 12.83 -8.84 -3.21
C GLN A 16 13.97 -8.78 -2.20
N LYS A 17 15.16 -9.25 -2.60
CA LYS A 17 16.39 -8.99 -1.87
C LYS A 17 16.69 -7.50 -1.97
N ALA A 18 16.66 -6.79 -0.86
CA ALA A 18 17.09 -5.39 -0.83
C ALA A 18 18.61 -5.28 -0.99
N ALA A 19 19.07 -4.28 -1.75
CA ALA A 19 20.48 -3.93 -1.85
C ALA A 19 21.02 -3.27 -0.56
N GLN A 20 20.14 -2.64 0.24
CA GLN A 20 20.45 -2.08 1.55
C GLN A 20 19.17 -2.00 2.40
N ALA A 21 19.29 -2.28 3.70
CA ALA A 21 18.18 -2.07 4.62
C ALA A 21 17.94 -0.57 4.79
N ALA A 22 16.79 -0.09 4.30
CA ALA A 22 16.29 1.22 4.67
C ALA A 22 16.06 1.25 6.19
N GLY A 23 16.53 2.30 6.87
CA GLY A 23 16.37 2.45 8.32
C GLY A 23 14.91 2.35 8.75
N ASN A 24 14.68 1.87 9.98
CA ASN A 24 13.34 1.67 10.52
C ASN A 24 12.56 3.00 10.60
N TYR A 25 11.25 2.94 10.34
CA TYR A 25 10.32 4.04 10.51
C TYR A 25 8.92 3.53 10.86
N GLU A 26 8.17 4.33 11.61
CA GLU A 26 6.87 3.97 12.19
C GLU A 26 5.70 4.52 11.39
N LEU A 27 4.48 4.00 11.62
CA LEU A 27 3.27 4.53 10.97
C LEU A 27 3.07 6.02 11.26
N SER A 28 3.43 6.46 12.48
CA SER A 28 3.36 7.87 12.89
C SER A 28 4.34 8.78 12.13
N ASP A 29 5.34 8.20 11.44
CA ASP A 29 6.25 8.97 10.58
C ASP A 29 5.65 9.25 9.20
N LEU A 30 4.51 8.66 8.86
CA LEU A 30 3.82 8.91 7.61
C LEU A 30 2.94 10.18 7.73
N PRO A 31 2.80 10.97 6.65
CA PRO A 31 1.99 12.19 6.67
C PRO A 31 0.49 11.92 6.48
N GLY A 32 -0.34 12.79 7.05
CA GLY A 32 -1.78 12.84 6.78
C GLY A 32 -2.48 11.49 6.99
N GLY A 33 -3.36 11.12 6.05
CA GLY A 33 -4.12 9.88 6.10
C GLY A 33 -3.28 8.60 6.04
N LEU A 34 -2.02 8.66 5.56
CA LEU A 34 -1.15 7.49 5.50
C LEU A 34 -0.77 6.93 6.89
N ALA A 35 -0.82 7.76 7.93
CA ALA A 35 -0.57 7.34 9.31
C ALA A 35 -1.73 6.56 9.94
N GLN A 36 -2.90 6.53 9.29
CA GLN A 36 -4.13 5.93 9.80
C GLN A 36 -4.72 4.89 8.82
N PRO A 37 -3.98 3.83 8.47
CA PRO A 37 -4.52 2.77 7.65
C PRO A 37 -5.50 1.89 8.43
N ASP A 38 -6.49 1.34 7.74
CA ASP A 38 -7.40 0.33 8.31
C ASP A 38 -6.65 -0.94 8.71
N ALA A 39 -5.58 -1.27 7.98
CA ALA A 39 -4.72 -2.41 8.24
C ALA A 39 -3.28 -2.12 7.79
N ALA A 40 -2.28 -2.53 8.56
CA ALA A 40 -0.88 -2.32 8.20
C ALA A 40 0.08 -3.36 8.77
N ALA A 41 1.17 -3.60 8.04
CA ALA A 41 2.26 -4.46 8.48
C ALA A 41 3.62 -3.92 8.02
N ARG A 42 4.66 -4.19 8.83
CA ARG A 42 6.06 -4.01 8.49
C ARG A 42 6.66 -5.32 8.03
N LEU A 43 7.39 -5.28 6.92
CA LEU A 43 8.00 -6.45 6.33
C LEU A 43 9.32 -6.77 7.00
N GLY A 44 9.45 -8.01 7.47
CA GLY A 44 10.71 -8.56 7.94
C GLY A 44 11.58 -9.06 6.79
N LYS A 45 12.81 -9.50 7.11
CA LYS A 45 13.66 -10.20 6.12
C LYS A 45 13.08 -11.56 5.74
N ALA A 46 12.37 -12.18 6.68
CA ALA A 46 11.65 -13.44 6.51
C ALA A 46 10.19 -13.30 7.00
N PRO A 47 9.25 -14.14 6.52
CA PRO A 47 7.83 -14.04 6.88
C PRO A 47 7.54 -14.06 8.39
N GLU A 48 8.27 -14.86 9.15
CA GLU A 48 8.16 -14.95 10.61
C GLU A 48 8.60 -13.67 11.34
N GLN A 49 9.28 -12.75 10.65
CA GLN A 49 9.72 -11.46 11.17
C GLN A 49 8.79 -10.31 10.80
N ASP A 50 7.71 -10.58 10.05
CA ASP A 50 6.72 -9.56 9.74
C ASP A 50 6.00 -9.11 11.01
N LYS A 51 5.76 -7.80 11.11
CA LYS A 51 5.10 -7.21 12.26
C LYS A 51 3.82 -6.52 11.82
N VAL A 52 2.67 -7.01 12.28
CA VAL A 52 1.40 -6.28 12.11
C VAL A 52 1.45 -5.03 12.98
N LEU A 53 1.12 -3.88 12.39
CA LEU A 53 1.16 -2.57 13.03
C LEU A 53 -0.25 -2.03 13.33
N ALA A 54 -1.22 -2.34 12.47
CA ALA A 54 -2.62 -1.96 12.63
C ALA A 54 -3.53 -3.00 11.95
N GLY A 55 -4.76 -3.12 12.42
CA GLY A 55 -5.86 -3.89 11.80
C GLY A 55 -5.46 -5.18 11.08
N GLY A 56 -5.43 -6.30 11.80
CA GLY A 56 -5.14 -7.60 11.19
C GLY A 56 -4.52 -8.56 12.18
N ARG A 57 -4.46 -9.84 11.81
CA ARG A 57 -3.78 -10.88 12.60
C ARG A 57 -2.48 -11.37 11.96
N SER A 58 -2.26 -11.03 10.69
CA SER A 58 -1.08 -11.44 9.91
C SER A 58 -0.91 -10.51 8.70
N LEU A 59 0.26 -10.55 8.07
CA LEU A 59 0.51 -9.86 6.81
C LEU A 59 -0.48 -10.31 5.71
N SER A 60 -0.84 -11.60 5.66
CA SER A 60 -1.85 -12.09 4.70
C SER A 60 -3.21 -11.44 4.91
N ALA A 61 -3.61 -11.19 6.17
CA ALA A 61 -4.85 -10.49 6.47
C ALA A 61 -4.81 -9.01 6.04
N VAL A 62 -3.65 -8.36 6.18
CA VAL A 62 -3.40 -7.00 5.64
C VAL A 62 -3.42 -7.03 4.12
N ALA A 63 -2.86 -8.06 3.49
CA ALA A 63 -2.78 -8.23 2.04
C ALA A 63 -4.08 -8.74 1.38
N LYS A 64 -5.20 -8.68 2.09
CA LYS A 64 -6.53 -9.07 1.57
C LYS A 64 -7.31 -7.81 1.18
N LEU A 65 -7.61 -7.68 -0.11
CA LEU A 65 -8.43 -6.60 -0.65
C LEU A 65 -9.91 -7.01 -0.70
N SER A 66 -10.77 -6.08 -0.32
CA SER A 66 -12.21 -6.07 -0.58
C SER A 66 -12.54 -4.98 -1.60
N PRO A 67 -13.75 -4.98 -2.20
CA PRO A 67 -14.16 -3.90 -3.10
C PRO A 67 -13.98 -2.53 -2.42
N ARG A 68 -13.50 -1.54 -3.17
CA ARG A 68 -13.14 -0.18 -2.74
C ARG A 68 -11.84 -0.04 -1.94
N ALA A 69 -11.21 -1.17 -1.58
CA ALA A 69 -9.97 -1.13 -0.84
C ALA A 69 -8.77 -0.84 -1.75
N GLY A 70 -7.80 -0.13 -1.19
CA GLY A 70 -6.49 0.11 -1.79
C GLY A 70 -5.38 -0.36 -0.86
N MET A 71 -4.28 -0.81 -1.46
CA MET A 71 -3.08 -1.24 -0.74
C MET A 71 -1.84 -0.56 -1.32
N ALA A 72 -1.04 0.04 -0.45
CA ALA A 72 0.13 0.82 -0.81
C ALA A 72 1.39 0.28 -0.11
N VAL A 73 2.50 0.27 -0.83
CA VAL A 73 3.83 -0.08 -0.30
C VAL A 73 4.67 1.19 -0.16
N TYR A 74 5.16 1.42 1.05
CA TYR A 74 6.12 2.48 1.33
C TYR A 74 7.42 1.89 1.86
N GLY A 75 8.54 2.32 1.30
CA GLY A 75 9.83 2.26 1.99
C GLY A 75 10.14 3.60 2.65
N ARG A 76 11.32 3.66 3.26
CA ARG A 76 11.83 4.90 3.86
C ARG A 76 11.97 6.05 2.83
N PRO A 77 12.47 5.83 1.60
CA PRO A 77 12.53 6.89 0.60
C PRO A 77 11.14 7.45 0.27
N GLU A 78 10.17 6.57 0.02
CA GLU A 78 8.78 6.92 -0.29
C GLU A 78 8.12 7.72 0.85
N SER A 79 8.31 7.29 2.10
CA SER A 79 7.86 8.03 3.29
C SER A 79 8.46 9.43 3.36
N ARG A 80 9.76 9.60 3.09
CA ARG A 80 10.43 10.91 3.10
C ARG A 80 9.91 11.83 2.02
N TRP A 81 9.68 11.31 0.82
CA TRP A 81 9.14 12.10 -0.30
C TRP A 81 7.71 12.55 -0.05
N ALA A 82 6.84 11.64 0.43
CA ALA A 82 5.48 11.99 0.83
C ALA A 82 5.47 13.06 1.93
N THR A 83 6.33 12.91 2.95
CA THR A 83 6.45 13.89 4.05
C THR A 83 6.93 15.26 3.56
N ALA A 84 7.92 15.28 2.68
CA ALA A 84 8.44 16.52 2.10
C ALA A 84 7.34 17.24 1.29
N TYR A 85 6.57 16.49 0.50
CA TYR A 85 5.43 17.03 -0.22
C TYR A 85 4.35 17.58 0.72
N TYR A 86 3.91 16.79 1.70
CA TYR A 86 2.92 17.19 2.70
C TYR A 86 3.30 18.52 3.39
N ARG A 87 4.58 18.68 3.75
CA ARG A 87 5.09 19.94 4.32
C ARG A 87 5.06 21.10 3.32
N ARG A 88 5.44 20.89 2.06
CA ARG A 88 5.43 21.92 1.01
C ARG A 88 4.03 22.47 0.74
N VAL A 89 3.00 21.63 0.83
CA VAL A 89 1.59 22.03 0.66
C VAL A 89 0.92 22.42 1.97
N GLY A 90 1.69 22.74 3.03
CA GLY A 90 1.13 23.24 4.29
C GLY A 90 0.28 22.22 5.07
N GLY A 91 0.50 20.92 4.88
CA GLY A 91 -0.23 19.86 5.57
C GLY A 91 -1.62 19.57 5.00
N SER A 92 -1.90 20.03 3.77
CA SER A 92 -3.22 19.90 3.13
C SER A 92 -3.29 18.84 2.02
N ALA A 93 -2.24 18.03 1.82
CA ALA A 93 -2.24 17.01 0.78
C ALA A 93 -3.40 16.02 0.97
N SER A 94 -4.11 15.76 -0.13
CA SER A 94 -5.13 14.73 -0.20
C SER A 94 -4.53 13.32 -0.10
N MET A 95 -5.39 12.34 0.20
CA MET A 95 -4.98 10.94 0.24
C MET A 95 -4.43 10.47 -1.11
N VAL A 96 -5.05 10.87 -2.22
CA VAL A 96 -4.62 10.52 -3.58
C VAL A 96 -3.22 11.06 -3.87
N GLU A 97 -2.94 12.31 -3.52
CA GLU A 97 -1.62 12.91 -3.70
C GLU A 97 -0.57 12.18 -2.86
N LEU A 98 -0.89 11.80 -1.62
CA LEU A 98 0.02 11.06 -0.77
C LEU A 98 0.30 9.66 -1.32
N LEU A 99 -0.74 8.93 -1.75
CA LEU A 99 -0.64 7.59 -2.35
C LEU A 99 0.19 7.57 -3.65
N SER A 100 0.29 8.70 -4.37
CA SER A 100 1.14 8.81 -5.56
C SER A 100 2.64 8.62 -5.28
N TYR A 101 3.05 8.72 -4.01
CA TYR A 101 4.42 8.45 -3.57
C TYR A 101 4.68 6.99 -3.19
N ALA A 102 3.66 6.13 -3.19
CA ALA A 102 3.83 4.71 -2.94
C ALA A 102 4.70 4.09 -4.03
N ARG A 103 5.50 3.09 -3.67
CA ARG A 103 6.28 2.33 -4.67
C ARG A 103 5.36 1.50 -5.57
N GLN A 104 4.31 0.97 -4.97
CA GLN A 104 3.29 0.20 -5.65
C GLN A 104 1.95 0.46 -4.96
N LEU A 105 0.91 0.63 -5.76
CA LEU A 105 -0.48 0.75 -5.30
C LEU A 105 -1.31 -0.30 -6.03
N ILE A 106 -2.09 -1.08 -5.28
CA ILE A 106 -3.04 -2.06 -5.79
C ILE A 106 -4.42 -1.68 -5.28
N GLY A 107 -5.35 -1.39 -6.18
CA GLY A 107 -6.74 -1.05 -5.85
C GLY A 107 -7.70 -2.13 -6.31
N MET A 108 -8.83 -2.24 -5.61
CA MET A 108 -10.01 -2.97 -6.08
C MET A 108 -11.18 -2.00 -6.23
N ASP A 109 -11.76 -1.93 -7.42
CA ASP A 109 -12.95 -1.11 -7.67
C ASP A 109 -14.21 -1.69 -6.97
N PRO A 110 -15.35 -0.97 -6.96
CA PRO A 110 -16.59 -1.46 -6.38
C PRO A 110 -17.12 -2.76 -7.01
N GLU A 111 -16.82 -3.01 -8.28
CA GLU A 111 -17.21 -4.19 -9.06
C GLU A 111 -16.30 -5.41 -8.77
N GLY A 112 -15.16 -5.20 -8.12
CA GLY A 112 -14.18 -6.23 -7.79
C GLY A 112 -13.07 -6.43 -8.83
N ASN A 113 -12.95 -5.53 -9.80
CA ASN A 113 -11.81 -5.50 -10.72
C ASN A 113 -10.59 -4.91 -10.01
N LEU A 114 -9.41 -5.41 -10.37
CA LEU A 114 -8.15 -4.99 -9.78
C LEU A 114 -7.41 -4.06 -10.73
N ALA A 115 -6.83 -2.99 -10.19
CA ALA A 115 -5.93 -2.09 -10.89
C ALA A 115 -4.62 -1.97 -10.11
N VAL A 116 -3.50 -1.92 -10.82
CA VAL A 116 -2.20 -1.60 -10.22
C VAL A 116 -1.68 -0.31 -10.80
N CYS A 117 -1.36 0.63 -9.93
CA CYS A 117 -0.61 1.80 -10.32
C CYS A 117 0.86 1.54 -10.00
N LEU A 118 1.68 1.44 -11.05
CA LEU A 118 3.12 1.60 -10.91
C LEU A 118 3.37 3.10 -10.90
N CYS A 119 3.54 3.63 -9.70
CA CYS A 119 4.04 4.99 -9.56
C CYS A 119 5.54 4.96 -9.89
N GLY A 120 5.98 5.88 -10.75
CA GLY A 120 7.39 6.00 -11.12
C GLY A 120 8.28 6.32 -9.93
N HIS A 121 9.50 6.79 -10.18
CA HIS A 121 10.37 7.31 -9.11
C HIS A 121 9.58 8.32 -8.27
N ALA A 122 9.47 8.10 -6.95
CA ALA A 122 8.34 8.68 -6.24
C ALA A 122 8.33 10.21 -6.31
N GLY A 123 7.18 10.74 -6.73
CA GLY A 123 6.97 12.18 -6.93
C GLY A 123 7.64 12.80 -8.16
N GLN A 124 8.22 12.01 -9.09
CA GLN A 124 8.86 12.53 -10.31
C GLN A 124 8.14 12.17 -11.62
N GLY A 125 7.01 11.45 -11.58
CA GLY A 125 6.24 11.14 -12.78
C GLY A 125 4.79 10.79 -12.49
N PRO A 126 3.91 10.81 -13.50
CA PRO A 126 2.52 10.37 -13.33
C PRO A 126 2.50 8.91 -12.87
N CYS A 127 1.63 8.57 -11.91
CA CYS A 127 1.32 7.17 -11.66
C CYS A 127 0.62 6.63 -12.91
N ILE A 128 1.14 5.54 -13.46
CA ILE A 128 0.56 4.91 -14.65
C ILE A 128 -0.36 3.80 -14.14
N PRO A 129 -1.69 3.96 -14.25
CA PRO A 129 -2.61 2.88 -13.94
C PRO A 129 -2.46 1.79 -15.01
N LEU A 130 -2.12 0.59 -14.56
CA LEU A 130 -2.05 -0.61 -15.35
C LEU A 130 -3.15 -1.55 -14.86
N TRP A 131 -4.10 -1.84 -15.75
CA TRP A 131 -5.04 -2.94 -15.53
C TRP A 131 -4.28 -4.23 -15.77
N ALA A 132 -4.08 -5.02 -14.72
CA ALA A 132 -3.41 -6.31 -14.79
C ALA A 132 -4.38 -7.42 -14.37
N PRO A 133 -4.37 -8.57 -15.07
CA PRO A 133 -5.20 -9.71 -14.70
C PRO A 133 -4.82 -10.22 -13.32
N ARG A 134 -5.79 -10.78 -12.58
CA ARG A 134 -5.60 -11.25 -11.20
C ARG A 134 -4.43 -12.21 -11.03
N SER A 135 -4.09 -13.00 -12.05
CA SER A 135 -2.98 -13.96 -12.03
C SER A 135 -1.60 -13.32 -12.09
N GLU A 136 -1.50 -12.06 -12.48
CA GLU A 136 -0.22 -11.34 -12.66
C GLU A 136 0.03 -10.32 -11.54
N LEU A 137 -0.90 -10.23 -10.57
CA LEU A 137 -0.84 -9.26 -9.50
C LEU A 137 -0.12 -9.81 -8.28
N SER A 138 1.03 -9.20 -7.98
CA SER A 138 1.75 -9.42 -6.73
C SER A 138 2.23 -8.09 -6.15
N LEU A 139 2.30 -8.06 -4.82
CA LEU A 139 2.89 -7.00 -4.04
C LEU A 139 4.40 -7.24 -3.96
N THR A 140 5.17 -6.38 -4.61
CA THR A 140 6.62 -6.43 -4.55
C THR A 140 7.09 -5.67 -3.32
N VAL A 141 7.66 -6.40 -2.36
CA VAL A 141 8.08 -5.83 -1.08
C VAL A 141 9.55 -6.09 -0.77
N GLN A 142 10.14 -5.19 0.00
CA GLN A 142 11.49 -5.22 0.51
C GLN A 142 11.46 -5.22 2.04
N PRO A 143 12.51 -5.73 2.71
CA PRO A 143 12.63 -5.62 4.16
C PRO A 143 12.48 -4.19 4.64
N ASN A 144 11.76 -4.00 5.75
CA ASN A 144 11.36 -2.73 6.35
C ASN A 144 10.35 -1.89 5.57
N ASP A 145 9.81 -2.37 4.46
CA ASP A 145 8.64 -1.72 3.87
C ASP A 145 7.45 -1.77 4.83
N LEU A 146 6.60 -0.75 4.72
CA LEU A 146 5.26 -0.75 5.28
C LEU A 146 4.27 -1.06 4.17
N VAL A 147 3.44 -2.07 4.41
CA VAL A 147 2.25 -2.37 3.61
C VAL A 147 1.07 -1.79 4.35
N LEU A 148 0.37 -0.88 3.68
CA LEU A 148 -0.77 -0.13 4.19
C LEU A 148 -2.00 -0.55 3.37
N ARG A 149 -3.09 -0.90 4.04
CA ARG A 149 -4.39 -1.15 3.40
C ARG A 149 -5.41 -0.17 3.97
N PHE A 150 -6.22 0.34 3.06
CA PHE A 150 -7.30 1.26 3.32
C PHE A 150 -8.56 0.70 2.67
N ASP A 151 -9.68 0.66 3.38
CA ASP A 151 -10.89 -0.02 2.92
C ASP A 151 -11.80 0.90 2.07
N THR A 152 -11.49 2.20 2.01
CA THR A 152 -12.30 3.24 1.32
C THR A 152 -11.45 4.23 0.51
N VAL A 153 -10.61 3.76 -0.42
CA VAL A 153 -9.75 4.64 -1.25
C VAL A 153 -10.26 4.80 -2.68
N CYS A 154 -10.91 3.78 -3.24
CA CYS A 154 -11.51 3.86 -4.57
C CYS A 154 -12.96 4.35 -4.42
N GLU A 155 -13.14 5.66 -4.37
CA GLU A 155 -14.46 6.30 -4.50
C GLU A 155 -14.92 6.32 -5.97
N PRO A 156 -16.23 6.27 -6.24
CA PRO A 156 -16.79 6.43 -7.59
C PRO A 156 -16.59 7.84 -8.17
#